data_AF-A0A5J0RPL0-F1
#
_entry.id   AF-A0A5J0RPL0-F1
#
_cell.length_a   1.000
_cell.length_b   1.000
_cell.length_c   1.000
_cell.angle_alpha   90.00
_cell.angle_beta   90.00
_cell.angle_gamma   90.00
#
_symmetry.space_group_name_H-M   'P 1'
#
loop_
_entity.id
_entity.type
_entity.pdbx_description
1 polymer ?
#
loop_
_entity_poly.entity_id
_entity_poly.type
_entity_poly.pdbx_seq_one_letter_code
_entity_poly.pdbx_strand_id
1 'polypeptide(L)'
;MLAFTLRFIKNKRYFAILTGALVIIAGLASQHAWSGNGLPQINGKALAALAKQHPVVVLFRHAERCDRSDNTCLSDSTGITVNGAQDARALGKTFSADIQNYNLYSSNTVRTIQSATWFSAGRSLTVDKKMMDCGSGIYASINTLLKKSQNKNIVIFTHNHCLTYIAKNKRGVKFDPDYLNALVMHAENGKLFLDGEFVPG
;
A
#
# COMPACT_ATOMS: atom_id res chain seq x y z
N MET A 1 45.81 -27.28 -11.34
CA MET A 1 44.48 -26.63 -11.39
C MET A 1 44.37 -25.34 -10.54
N LEU A 2 45.36 -24.96 -9.71
CA LEU A 2 45.35 -23.69 -8.95
C LEU A 2 45.89 -22.44 -9.70
N ALA A 3 46.46 -22.59 -10.89
CA ALA A 3 47.05 -21.45 -11.62
C ALA A 3 46.02 -20.66 -12.47
N PHE A 4 44.86 -21.27 -12.76
CA PHE A 4 43.79 -20.62 -13.54
C PHE A 4 42.88 -19.74 -12.68
N THR A 5 42.78 -20.02 -11.37
CA THR A 5 41.94 -19.27 -10.43
C THR A 5 42.53 -17.90 -10.04
N LEU A 6 43.86 -17.73 -10.10
CA LEU A 6 44.54 -16.47 -9.73
C LEU A 6 44.73 -15.49 -10.89
N ARG A 7 44.59 -15.92 -12.16
CA ARG A 7 44.71 -15.03 -13.33
C ARG A 7 43.44 -14.22 -13.58
N PHE A 8 42.32 -14.66 -13.01
CA PHE A 8 41.01 -14.00 -13.11
C PHE A 8 40.95 -12.69 -12.31
N ILE A 9 41.74 -12.58 -11.23
CA ILE A 9 41.70 -11.46 -10.26
C ILE A 9 42.57 -10.26 -10.69
N LYS A 10 43.54 -10.44 -11.59
CA LYS A 10 44.52 -9.39 -11.96
C LYS A 10 44.16 -8.53 -13.17
N ASN A 11 43.09 -8.85 -13.89
CA ASN A 11 42.78 -8.13 -15.13
C ASN A 11 41.86 -6.93 -14.86
N LYS A 12 42.45 -5.72 -14.74
CA LYS A 12 41.74 -4.46 -14.47
C LYS A 12 40.52 -4.23 -15.37
N ARG A 13 40.56 -4.73 -16.62
CA ARG A 13 39.43 -4.64 -17.56
C ARG A 13 38.24 -5.50 -17.12
N TYR A 14 38.46 -6.71 -16.61
CA TYR A 14 37.38 -7.57 -16.11
C TYR A 14 36.79 -7.04 -14.81
N PHE A 15 37.62 -6.48 -13.92
CA PHE A 15 37.13 -5.82 -12.71
C PHE A 15 36.26 -4.61 -13.05
N ALA A 16 36.69 -3.78 -14.01
CA ALA A 16 35.89 -2.64 -14.49
C ALA A 16 34.57 -3.04 -15.16
N ILE A 17 34.56 -4.15 -15.91
CA ILE A 17 33.32 -4.69 -16.50
C ILE A 17 32.37 -5.21 -15.42
N LEU A 18 32.88 -5.95 -14.42
CA LEU A 18 32.08 -6.46 -13.31
C LEU A 18 31.52 -5.34 -12.44
N THR A 19 32.32 -4.34 -12.09
CA THR A 19 31.83 -3.18 -11.32
C THR A 19 30.82 -2.36 -12.13
N GLY A 20 31.08 -2.16 -13.42
CA GLY A 20 30.12 -1.51 -14.33
C GLY A 20 28.79 -2.25 -14.40
N ALA A 21 28.81 -3.58 -14.56
CA ALA A 21 27.61 -4.41 -14.57
C ALA A 21 26.85 -4.35 -13.23
N LEU A 22 27.56 -4.39 -12.09
CA LEU A 22 26.95 -4.28 -10.76
C LEU A 22 26.27 -2.93 -10.54
N VAL A 23 26.88 -1.83 -10.99
CA VAL A 23 26.29 -0.48 -10.92
C VAL A 23 25.04 -0.38 -11.79
N ILE A 24 25.06 -0.96 -13.00
CA ILE A 24 23.88 -0.98 -13.89
C ILE A 24 22.75 -1.79 -13.26
N ILE A 25 23.04 -2.98 -12.72
CA ILE A 25 22.04 -3.83 -12.08
C ILE A 25 21.46 -3.16 -10.82
N ALA A 26 22.30 -2.55 -9.99
CA ALA A 26 21.87 -1.80 -8.81
C ALA A 26 21.01 -0.57 -9.19
N GLY A 27 21.36 0.13 -10.28
CA GLY A 27 20.59 1.24 -10.82
C GLY A 27 19.22 0.83 -11.38
N LEU A 28 19.14 -0.31 -12.07
CA LEU A 28 17.87 -0.83 -12.60
C LEU A 28 16.96 -1.37 -11.49
N ALA A 29 17.53 -2.03 -10.47
CA ALA A 29 16.78 -2.53 -9.33
C ALA A 29 16.22 -1.40 -8.47
N SER A 30 16.95 -0.30 -8.31
CA SER A 30 16.49 0.85 -7.53
C SER A 30 15.32 1.59 -8.18
N GLN A 31 15.25 1.63 -9.52
CA GLN A 31 14.09 2.20 -10.23
C GLN A 31 12.77 1.45 -9.99
N HIS A 32 12.84 0.16 -9.66
CA HIS A 32 11.65 -0.64 -9.34
C HIS A 32 11.33 -0.64 -7.85
N ALA A 33 12.27 -0.25 -6.99
CA ALA A 33 12.07 -0.20 -5.54
C ALA A 33 11.37 1.08 -5.08
N TRP A 34 11.30 2.11 -5.93
CA TRP A 34 10.73 3.42 -5.61
C TRP A 34 9.73 3.83 -6.69
N SER A 35 8.59 4.37 -6.31
CA SER A 35 7.67 5.00 -7.25
C SER A 35 8.22 6.33 -7.73
N GLY A 36 7.69 6.82 -8.86
CA GLY A 36 8.18 8.06 -9.49
C GLY A 36 8.08 9.32 -8.62
N ASN A 37 7.36 9.25 -7.48
CA ASN A 37 7.26 10.33 -6.50
C ASN A 37 8.21 10.19 -5.30
N GLY A 38 9.03 9.14 -5.25
CA GLY A 38 9.99 8.89 -4.17
C GLY A 38 9.42 8.13 -2.97
N LEU A 39 8.25 7.49 -3.07
CA LEU A 39 7.82 6.49 -2.09
C LEU A 39 8.43 5.12 -2.40
N PRO A 40 8.92 4.37 -1.41
CA PRO A 40 9.25 2.96 -1.60
C PRO A 40 8.03 2.18 -2.05
N GLN A 41 8.23 1.19 -2.90
CA GLN A 41 7.18 0.26 -3.29
C GLN A 41 7.19 -0.96 -2.38
N ILE A 42 6.03 -1.29 -1.81
CA ILE A 42 5.83 -2.42 -0.91
C ILE A 42 4.88 -3.40 -1.59
N ASN A 43 5.40 -4.54 -2.03
CA ASN A 43 4.57 -5.62 -2.57
C ASN A 43 4.01 -6.52 -1.47
N GLY A 44 3.14 -7.46 -1.84
CA GLY A 44 2.49 -8.39 -0.89
C GLY A 44 3.47 -9.20 -0.04
N LYS A 45 4.57 -9.69 -0.63
CA LYS A 45 5.61 -10.42 0.12
C LYS A 45 6.33 -9.53 1.13
N ALA A 46 6.69 -8.31 0.74
CA ALA A 46 7.31 -7.32 1.63
C ALA A 46 6.36 -6.91 2.76
N LEU A 47 5.08 -6.69 2.44
CA LEU A 47 4.04 -6.40 3.42
C LEU A 47 3.88 -7.55 4.42
N ALA A 48 3.89 -8.81 3.95
CA ALA A 48 3.78 -9.99 4.82
C ALA A 48 5.01 -10.14 5.73
N ALA A 49 6.21 -9.82 5.25
CA ALA A 49 7.42 -9.80 6.06
C ALA A 49 7.38 -8.69 7.13
N LEU A 50 6.84 -7.52 6.79
CA LEU A 50 6.66 -6.41 7.73
C LEU A 50 5.61 -6.74 8.80
N ALA A 51 4.47 -7.34 8.40
CA ALA A 51 3.38 -7.73 9.28
C ALA A 51 3.74 -8.82 10.31
N LYS A 52 4.84 -9.55 10.11
CA LYS A 52 5.39 -10.49 11.10
C LYS A 52 6.16 -9.80 12.23
N GLN A 53 6.65 -8.59 11.98
CA GLN A 53 7.49 -7.84 12.91
C GLN A 53 6.67 -6.79 13.66
N HIS A 54 5.75 -6.13 12.96
CA HIS A 54 4.96 -5.03 13.48
C HIS A 54 3.51 -5.10 12.98
N PRO A 55 2.54 -4.58 13.75
CA PRO A 55 1.20 -4.34 13.23
C PRO A 55 1.26 -3.39 12.04
N VAL A 56 0.72 -3.80 10.89
CA VAL A 56 0.65 -2.96 9.70
C VAL A 56 -0.72 -2.30 9.53
N VAL A 57 -0.71 -1.10 8.96
CA VAL A 57 -1.87 -0.32 8.56
C VAL A 57 -1.77 -0.11 7.06
N VAL A 58 -2.75 -0.61 6.31
CA VAL A 58 -2.84 -0.39 4.87
C VAL A 58 -4.02 0.52 4.58
N LEU A 59 -3.76 1.72 4.04
CA LEU A 59 -4.79 2.70 3.71
C LEU A 59 -5.01 2.75 2.20
N PHE A 60 -6.17 2.27 1.76
CA PHE A 60 -6.59 2.31 0.35
C PHE A 60 -7.41 3.56 0.05
N ARG A 61 -7.20 4.16 -1.12
CA ARG A 61 -8.24 4.98 -1.76
C ARG A 61 -9.39 4.06 -2.17
N HIS A 62 -10.63 4.54 -2.04
CA HIS A 62 -11.79 3.84 -2.61
C HIS A 62 -11.63 3.55 -4.11
N ALA A 63 -12.44 2.62 -4.62
CA ALA A 63 -12.50 2.26 -6.03
C ALA A 63 -13.12 3.36 -6.90
N GLU A 64 -13.15 3.10 -8.22
CA GLU A 64 -13.67 4.03 -9.23
C GLU A 64 -15.07 4.54 -8.86
N ARG A 65 -15.24 5.86 -8.89
CA ARG A 65 -16.51 6.51 -8.54
C ARG A 65 -17.50 6.45 -9.70
N CYS A 66 -18.76 6.22 -9.38
CA CYS A 66 -19.87 6.31 -10.35
C CYS A 66 -20.07 7.75 -10.86
N ASP A 67 -20.12 8.75 -9.98
CA ASP A 67 -20.37 10.15 -10.35
C ASP A 67 -19.23 10.86 -11.13
N ARG A 68 -18.15 10.14 -11.46
CA ARG A 68 -16.96 10.69 -12.14
C ARG A 68 -16.50 9.80 -13.30
N SER A 69 -17.34 8.90 -13.76
CA SER A 69 -17.05 7.93 -14.81
C SER A 69 -18.28 7.71 -15.68
N ASP A 70 -18.08 7.35 -16.94
CA ASP A 70 -19.15 6.91 -17.85
C ASP A 70 -19.47 5.42 -17.68
N ASN A 71 -18.74 4.71 -16.82
CA ASN A 71 -18.97 3.31 -16.51
C ASN A 71 -20.27 3.09 -15.73
N THR A 72 -20.88 1.92 -15.89
CA THR A 72 -22.11 1.55 -15.18
C THR A 72 -21.91 1.62 -13.67
N CYS A 73 -22.82 2.32 -13.01
CA CYS A 73 -22.84 2.41 -11.55
C CYS A 73 -23.26 1.08 -10.93
N LEU A 74 -22.61 0.69 -9.83
CA LEU A 74 -22.96 -0.54 -9.12
C LEU A 74 -24.38 -0.45 -8.54
N SER A 75 -24.73 0.72 -8.00
CA SER A 75 -26.06 1.00 -7.44
C SER A 75 -26.26 2.51 -7.26
N ASP A 76 -25.75 3.07 -6.16
CA ASP A 76 -25.93 4.49 -5.81
C ASP A 76 -24.98 5.39 -6.61
N SER A 77 -25.45 6.58 -7.00
CA SER A 77 -24.66 7.52 -7.80
C SER A 77 -23.41 8.03 -7.08
N THR A 78 -23.45 8.11 -5.75
CA THR A 78 -22.32 8.52 -4.90
C THR A 78 -21.37 7.36 -4.56
N GLY A 79 -21.68 6.16 -5.06
CA GLY A 79 -20.95 4.92 -4.87
C GLY A 79 -19.84 4.68 -5.90
N ILE A 80 -19.58 3.41 -6.16
CA ILE A 80 -18.59 2.95 -7.13
C ILE A 80 -19.23 2.39 -8.40
N THR A 81 -18.42 2.26 -9.45
CA THR A 81 -18.81 1.58 -10.70
C THR A 81 -18.82 0.06 -10.52
N VAL A 82 -19.44 -0.65 -11.46
CA VAL A 82 -19.35 -2.13 -11.54
C VAL A 82 -17.89 -2.56 -11.72
N ASN A 83 -17.13 -1.86 -12.56
CA ASN A 83 -15.70 -2.13 -12.78
C ASN A 83 -14.91 -1.94 -11.48
N GLY A 84 -15.11 -0.82 -10.77
CA GLY A 84 -14.47 -0.57 -9.49
C GLY A 84 -14.78 -1.64 -8.43
N ALA A 85 -15.99 -2.20 -8.44
CA ALA A 85 -16.34 -3.33 -7.58
C ALA A 85 -15.58 -4.61 -7.94
N GLN A 86 -15.44 -4.90 -9.25
CA GLN A 86 -14.66 -6.05 -9.74
C GLN A 86 -13.18 -5.91 -9.39
N ASP A 87 -12.60 -4.73 -9.59
CA ASP A 87 -11.21 -4.43 -9.26
C ASP A 87 -10.95 -4.57 -7.76
N ALA A 88 -11.85 -4.01 -6.92
CA ALA A 88 -11.76 -4.16 -5.46
C ALA A 88 -11.80 -5.63 -5.04
N ARG A 89 -12.68 -6.44 -5.68
CA ARG A 89 -12.77 -7.88 -5.43
C ARG A 89 -11.52 -8.64 -5.85
N ALA A 90 -10.97 -8.34 -7.02
CA ALA A 90 -9.74 -8.95 -7.52
C ALA A 90 -8.56 -8.64 -6.59
N LEU A 91 -8.42 -7.37 -6.23
CA LEU A 91 -7.40 -6.90 -5.30
C LEU A 91 -7.54 -7.56 -3.92
N GLY A 92 -8.76 -7.63 -3.39
CA GLY A 92 -9.05 -8.27 -2.10
C GLY A 92 -8.67 -9.75 -2.07
N LYS A 93 -8.90 -10.47 -3.17
CA LYS A 93 -8.49 -11.87 -3.33
C LYS A 93 -6.97 -12.03 -3.26
N THR A 94 -6.22 -11.23 -4.03
CA THR A 94 -4.75 -11.28 -4.03
C THR A 94 -4.18 -10.83 -2.68
N PHE A 95 -4.66 -9.71 -2.14
CA PHE A 95 -4.21 -9.19 -0.85
C PHE A 95 -4.40 -10.20 0.29
N SER A 96 -5.54 -10.88 0.32
CA SER A 96 -5.86 -11.88 1.35
C SER A 96 -4.98 -13.12 1.31
N ALA A 97 -4.33 -13.40 0.16
CA ALA A 97 -3.38 -14.49 0.04
C ALA A 97 -2.07 -14.19 0.78
N ASP A 98 -1.64 -12.92 0.76
CA ASP A 98 -0.40 -12.48 1.41
C ASP A 98 -0.61 -12.08 2.88
N ILE A 99 -1.74 -11.43 3.20
CA ILE A 99 -2.08 -10.98 4.56
C ILE A 99 -3.41 -11.61 4.99
N GLN A 100 -3.32 -12.72 5.73
CA GLN A 100 -4.50 -13.47 6.15
C GLN A 100 -5.25 -12.81 7.32
N ASN A 101 -4.51 -12.26 8.29
CA ASN A 101 -5.08 -11.75 9.54
C ASN A 101 -5.06 -10.23 9.57
N TYR A 102 -6.22 -9.62 9.31
CA TYR A 102 -6.43 -8.18 9.45
C TYR A 102 -7.90 -7.83 9.77
N ASN A 103 -8.10 -6.72 10.47
CA ASN A 103 -9.42 -6.10 10.63
C ASN A 103 -9.67 -5.08 9.51
N LEU A 104 -10.87 -5.10 8.94
CA LEU A 104 -11.24 -4.26 7.80
C LEU A 104 -12.13 -3.09 8.22
N TYR A 105 -11.75 -1.90 7.79
CA TYR A 105 -12.41 -0.65 8.10
C TYR A 105 -12.70 0.17 6.84
N SER A 106 -13.68 1.06 6.93
CA SER A 106 -13.89 2.11 5.94
C SER A 106 -14.31 3.41 6.62
N SER A 107 -14.10 4.54 5.95
CA SER A 107 -14.86 5.74 6.28
C SER A 107 -16.34 5.56 5.92
N ASN A 108 -17.20 6.49 6.35
CA ASN A 108 -18.66 6.38 6.27
C ASN A 108 -19.28 6.87 4.95
N THR A 109 -18.53 6.90 3.84
CA THR A 109 -19.10 7.22 2.52
C THR A 109 -19.55 5.96 1.79
N VAL A 110 -20.56 6.08 0.93
CA VAL A 110 -21.07 4.95 0.13
C VAL A 110 -19.94 4.29 -0.66
N ARG A 111 -19.13 5.08 -1.37
CA ARG A 111 -17.98 4.58 -2.14
C ARG A 111 -16.93 3.83 -1.31
N THR A 112 -16.57 4.31 -0.12
CA THR A 112 -15.58 3.63 0.74
C THR A 112 -16.15 2.34 1.33
N ILE A 113 -17.41 2.35 1.73
CA ILE A 113 -18.12 1.17 2.22
C ILE A 113 -18.22 0.11 1.11
N GLN A 114 -18.69 0.48 -0.08
CA GLN A 114 -18.80 -0.46 -1.21
C GLN A 114 -17.43 -1.02 -1.61
N SER A 115 -16.40 -0.19 -1.70
CA SER A 115 -15.04 -0.64 -2.03
C SER A 115 -14.54 -1.68 -1.03
N ALA A 116 -14.68 -1.39 0.28
CA ALA A 116 -14.26 -2.30 1.32
C ALA A 116 -15.10 -3.59 1.34
N THR A 117 -16.40 -3.51 1.11
CA THR A 117 -17.29 -4.67 1.00
C THR A 117 -16.83 -5.62 -0.10
N TRP A 118 -16.56 -5.10 -1.32
CA TRP A 118 -16.10 -5.91 -2.44
C TRP A 118 -14.68 -6.44 -2.24
N PHE A 119 -13.81 -5.69 -1.57
CA PHE A 119 -12.47 -6.12 -1.18
C PHE A 119 -12.45 -7.20 -0.07
N SER A 120 -13.49 -7.27 0.76
CA SER A 120 -13.47 -7.98 2.05
C SER A 120 -13.01 -9.44 2.01
N ALA A 121 -13.23 -10.13 0.87
CA ALA A 121 -13.00 -11.56 0.73
C ALA A 121 -13.65 -12.37 1.88
N GLY A 122 -14.86 -11.97 2.29
CA GLY A 122 -15.62 -12.62 3.36
C GLY A 122 -15.36 -12.09 4.77
N ARG A 123 -14.50 -11.07 4.93
CA ARG A 123 -14.25 -10.44 6.23
C ARG A 123 -15.34 -9.46 6.64
N SER A 124 -15.57 -9.33 7.95
CA SER A 124 -16.47 -8.32 8.49
C SER A 124 -15.89 -6.91 8.31
N LEU A 125 -16.73 -6.00 7.84
CA LEU A 125 -16.41 -4.58 7.65
C LEU A 125 -16.93 -3.77 8.84
N THR A 126 -16.06 -2.93 9.42
CA THR A 126 -16.46 -1.91 10.40
C THR A 126 -16.37 -0.51 9.81
N VAL A 127 -17.47 0.23 9.84
CA VAL A 127 -17.49 1.63 9.40
C VAL A 127 -17.11 2.56 10.55
N ASP A 128 -16.14 3.47 10.31
CA ASP A 128 -15.75 4.50 11.27
C ASP A 128 -15.71 5.89 10.61
N LYS A 129 -16.61 6.78 11.04
CA LYS A 129 -16.72 8.15 10.50
C LYS A 129 -15.46 8.99 10.71
N LYS A 130 -14.64 8.71 11.73
CA LYS A 130 -13.38 9.44 11.99
C LYS A 130 -12.33 9.19 10.92
N MET A 131 -12.51 8.18 10.07
CA MET A 131 -11.67 7.98 8.88
C MET A 131 -11.97 8.96 7.74
N MET A 132 -12.92 9.89 7.94
CA MET A 132 -13.11 11.10 7.13
C MET A 132 -12.23 12.27 7.56
N ASP A 133 -11.73 12.26 8.81
CA ASP A 133 -10.97 13.36 9.38
C ASP A 133 -9.51 13.30 8.88
N CYS A 134 -9.31 13.75 7.65
CA CYS A 134 -7.98 13.85 7.05
C CYS A 134 -7.24 15.09 7.57
N GLY A 135 -5.93 14.97 7.77
CA GLY A 135 -5.13 15.99 8.45
C GLY A 135 -4.45 15.42 9.69
N SER A 136 -4.07 16.26 10.65
CA SER A 136 -3.35 15.81 11.85
C SER A 136 -4.16 14.81 12.69
N GLY A 137 -5.49 14.88 12.64
CA GLY A 137 -6.39 13.95 13.32
C GLY A 137 -6.32 12.50 12.83
N ILE A 138 -5.86 12.26 11.59
CA ILE A 138 -5.87 10.93 10.98
C ILE A 138 -5.06 9.91 11.78
N TYR A 139 -3.95 10.31 12.37
CA TYR A 139 -3.09 9.42 13.16
C TYR A 139 -3.76 8.97 14.46
N ALA A 140 -4.54 9.85 15.09
CA ALA A 140 -5.31 9.50 16.27
C ALA A 140 -6.46 8.54 15.93
N SER A 141 -7.12 8.74 14.78
CA SER A 141 -8.13 7.83 14.24
C SER A 141 -7.54 6.44 13.97
N ILE A 142 -6.40 6.36 13.26
CA ILE A 142 -5.69 5.10 12.99
C ILE A 142 -5.30 4.40 14.30
N ASN A 143 -4.71 5.12 15.25
CA ASN A 143 -4.33 4.56 16.55
C ASN A 143 -5.54 4.06 17.37
N THR A 144 -6.69 4.71 17.24
CA THR A 144 -7.94 4.23 17.86
C THR A 144 -8.38 2.90 17.26
N LEU A 145 -8.32 2.77 15.93
CA LEU A 145 -8.66 1.52 15.23
C LEU A 145 -7.67 0.39 15.53
N LEU A 146 -6.37 0.69 15.61
CA LEU A 146 -5.35 -0.28 16.02
C LEU A 146 -5.63 -0.82 17.42
N LYS A 147 -5.91 0.04 18.40
CA LYS A 147 -6.28 -0.37 19.76
C LYS A 147 -7.54 -1.24 19.77
N LYS A 148 -8.58 -0.85 19.02
CA LYS A 148 -9.81 -1.64 18.85
C LYS A 148 -9.54 -3.02 18.22
N SER A 149 -8.52 -3.11 17.38
CA SER A 149 -8.07 -4.35 16.73
C SER A 149 -7.09 -5.15 17.56
N GLN A 150 -6.88 -4.82 18.85
CA GLN A 150 -5.87 -5.45 19.71
C GLN A 150 -4.46 -5.37 19.11
N ASN A 151 -4.15 -4.28 18.42
CA ASN A 151 -2.91 -4.07 17.66
C ASN A 151 -2.61 -5.17 16.62
N LYS A 152 -3.66 -5.76 16.02
CA LYS A 152 -3.52 -6.57 14.80
C LYS A 152 -3.42 -5.68 13.57
N ASN A 153 -3.05 -6.27 12.44
CA ASN A 153 -3.02 -5.57 11.15
C ASN A 153 -4.41 -5.03 10.83
N ILE A 154 -4.46 -3.84 10.24
CA ILE A 154 -5.71 -3.22 9.81
C ILE A 154 -5.63 -2.74 8.37
N VAL A 155 -6.74 -2.89 7.66
CA VAL A 155 -6.94 -2.34 6.32
C VAL A 155 -8.04 -1.31 6.39
N ILE A 156 -7.82 -0.14 5.80
CA ILE A 156 -8.76 0.98 5.87
C ILE A 156 -9.02 1.55 4.48
N PHE A 157 -10.29 1.63 4.09
CA PHE A 157 -10.71 2.35 2.89
C PHE A 157 -11.09 3.80 3.22
N THR A 158 -10.41 4.74 2.58
CA THR A 158 -10.63 6.18 2.73
C THR A 158 -10.46 6.90 1.38
N HIS A 159 -9.98 8.13 1.38
CA HIS A 159 -9.95 9.04 0.26
C HIS A 159 -8.52 9.44 -0.13
N ASN A 160 -8.38 9.90 -1.38
CA ASN A 160 -7.12 10.41 -1.91
C ASN A 160 -6.48 11.46 -0.99
N HIS A 161 -7.22 12.46 -0.53
CA HIS A 161 -6.68 13.55 0.28
C HIS A 161 -6.12 13.10 1.64
N CYS A 162 -6.63 12.01 2.23
CA CYS A 162 -6.04 11.39 3.42
C CYS A 162 -4.65 10.80 3.10
N LEU A 163 -4.56 10.01 2.04
CA LEU A 163 -3.30 9.39 1.59
C LEU A 163 -2.28 10.48 1.20
N THR A 164 -2.70 11.47 0.43
CA THR A 164 -1.86 12.62 0.03
C THR A 164 -1.34 13.38 1.26
N TYR A 165 -2.18 13.60 2.27
CA TYR A 165 -1.76 14.24 3.51
C TYR A 165 -0.67 13.43 4.23
N ILE A 166 -0.88 12.11 4.39
CA ILE A 166 0.08 11.24 5.09
C ILE A 166 1.43 11.24 4.37
N ALA A 167 1.45 11.05 3.04
CA ALA A 167 2.67 11.03 2.25
C ALA A 167 3.45 12.35 2.38
N LYS A 168 2.75 13.49 2.24
CA LYS A 168 3.34 14.83 2.39
C LYS A 168 3.87 15.06 3.80
N ASN A 169 3.09 14.70 4.83
CA ASN A 169 3.45 14.96 6.21
C ASN A 169 4.60 14.07 6.72
N LYS A 170 4.67 12.80 6.28
CA LYS A 170 5.68 11.84 6.76
C LYS A 170 6.96 11.83 5.94
N ARG A 171 6.90 12.14 4.65
CA ARG A 171 8.05 12.05 3.74
C ARG A 171 8.28 13.29 2.87
N GLY A 172 7.42 14.31 2.96
CA GLY A 172 7.57 15.53 2.15
C GLY A 172 7.25 15.35 0.66
N VAL A 173 6.67 14.20 0.27
CA VAL A 173 6.43 13.87 -1.14
C VAL A 173 4.98 14.12 -1.55
N LYS A 174 4.77 14.48 -2.83
CA LYS A 174 3.43 14.53 -3.42
C LYS A 174 2.99 13.12 -3.77
N PHE A 175 1.84 12.70 -3.24
CA PHE A 175 1.20 11.44 -3.61
C PHE A 175 -0.19 11.72 -4.17
N ASP A 176 -0.41 11.31 -5.42
CA ASP A 176 -1.69 11.41 -6.11
C ASP A 176 -2.18 9.98 -6.42
N PRO A 177 -2.74 9.28 -5.43
CA PRO A 177 -3.08 7.86 -5.56
C PRO A 177 -4.20 7.69 -6.58
N ASP A 178 -4.06 6.79 -7.54
CA ASP A 178 -5.20 6.34 -8.35
C ASP A 178 -6.19 5.49 -7.52
N TYR A 179 -7.35 5.16 -8.08
CA TYR A 179 -8.32 4.28 -7.44
C TYR A 179 -7.67 2.97 -7.01
N LEU A 180 -7.94 2.55 -5.76
CA LEU A 180 -7.34 1.38 -5.12
C LEU A 180 -5.81 1.42 -4.90
N ASN A 181 -5.11 2.53 -5.16
CA ASN A 181 -3.76 2.70 -4.63
C ASN A 181 -3.80 2.82 -3.10
N ALA A 182 -2.71 2.39 -2.45
CA ALA A 182 -2.61 2.39 -1.01
C ALA A 182 -1.26 2.87 -0.48
N LEU A 183 -1.27 3.30 0.78
CA LEU A 183 -0.07 3.45 1.60
C LEU A 183 0.04 2.31 2.60
N VAL A 184 1.26 1.84 2.81
CA VAL A 184 1.63 0.92 3.89
C VAL A 184 2.31 1.71 4.99
N MET A 185 1.84 1.49 6.21
CA MET A 185 2.46 1.98 7.43
C MET A 185 2.62 0.83 8.42
N HIS A 186 3.54 0.96 9.36
CA HIS A 186 3.60 0.11 10.53
C HIS A 186 3.50 0.93 11.81
N ALA A 187 3.01 0.26 12.85
CA ALA A 187 2.89 0.80 14.18
C ALA A 187 3.97 0.22 15.10
N GLU A 188 4.70 1.09 15.80
CA GLU A 188 5.68 0.69 16.80
C GLU A 188 5.67 1.70 17.95
N ASN A 189 5.58 1.21 19.19
CA ASN A 189 5.59 2.05 20.40
C ASN A 189 4.58 3.21 20.36
N GLY A 190 3.38 2.96 19.80
CA GLY A 190 2.30 3.96 19.66
C GLY A 190 2.53 5.00 18.57
N LYS A 191 3.61 4.89 17.79
CA LYS A 191 3.94 5.75 16.65
C LYS A 191 3.62 5.04 15.34
N LEU A 192 3.31 5.84 14.31
CA LEU A 192 3.04 5.37 12.94
C LEU A 192 4.13 5.85 12.00
N PHE A 193 4.73 4.90 11.27
CA PHE A 193 5.80 5.11 10.31
C PHE A 193 5.29 4.82 8.90
N LEU A 194 5.61 5.67 7.94
CA LEU A 194 5.21 5.48 6.55
C LEU A 194 6.28 4.64 5.82
N ASP A 195 5.92 3.41 5.46
CA ASP A 195 6.82 2.48 4.79
C ASP A 195 6.89 2.73 3.28
N GLY A 196 5.74 2.97 2.65
CA GLY A 196 5.70 3.22 1.21
C GLY A 196 4.32 3.11 0.58
N GLU A 197 4.30 3.05 -0.74
CA GLU A 197 3.13 2.77 -1.56
C GLU A 197 2.96 1.26 -1.72
N PHE A 198 1.73 0.76 -1.54
CA PHE A 198 1.42 -0.64 -1.79
C PHE A 198 1.28 -0.89 -3.29
N VAL A 199 2.00 -1.88 -3.80
CA VAL A 199 1.92 -2.32 -5.20
C VAL A 199 1.56 -3.81 -5.21
N PRO A 200 0.35 -4.19 -5.66
CA PRO A 200 -0.02 -5.59 -5.81
C PRO A 200 1.00 -6.32 -6.70
N GLY A 201 1.45 -7.49 -6.24
CA GLY A 201 2.42 -8.33 -6.97
C GLY A 201 1.78 -9.22 -8.03
#